data_AF-A0A0A0NA99-F1
#
_entry.id   AF-A0A0A0NA99-F1
#
_cell.length_a   1.000
_cell.length_b   1.000
_cell.length_c   1.000
_cell.angle_alpha   90.00
_cell.angle_beta   90.00
_cell.angle_gamma   90.00
#
_symmetry.space_group_name_H-M   'P 1'
#
loop_
_entity.id
_entity.type
_entity.pdbx_description
1 polymer ?
#
loop_
_entity_poly.entity_id
_entity_poly.type
_entity_poly.pdbx_seq_one_letter_code
_entity_poly.pdbx_strand_id
1 'polypeptide(L)'
;MTHSLPYLTYDELLRRTDAPPGSSWYLFADQPERGMANFAGPRQIRRAAQEVHDGRAFNLDHALDAFDPPMSRARSIPHHRITAKHEQARDDVLEGFFLQASSQLDGLRHRRASGHGFYNAVPDDEIAPRSPRLGVQLWAETPLAGRALLIDIDGLLRDRGTPLDHPAGPALGPELLDAALEAQHCRVEPGDLVLVHTGWAHWYLTAEPGARAAVRAGRRATGFVQSRDFVAWCWDHRIALLATDTFAVEVLPVVADSDFHASAPEDGGMMHQELIAKLGLPLGELWNLTALTADCRATGRWTSLLTVKPLNLTGGVGSPANATALR
;
A
#
# COMPACT_ATOMS: atom_id res chain seq x y z
N MET A 1 12.57 1.52 31.34
CA MET A 1 13.12 2.33 30.23
C MET A 1 14.11 1.46 29.48
N THR A 2 13.65 0.67 28.53
CA THR A 2 14.53 -0.07 27.61
C THR A 2 14.96 0.92 26.54
N HIS A 3 16.22 1.33 26.56
CA HIS A 3 16.83 2.01 25.43
C HIS A 3 16.86 1.01 24.27
N SER A 4 15.84 1.03 23.41
CA SER A 4 15.91 0.33 22.13
C SER A 4 17.03 0.98 21.33
N LEU A 5 18.06 0.21 21.01
CA LEU A 5 19.05 0.63 20.02
C LEU A 5 18.30 1.13 18.76
N PRO A 6 18.75 2.21 18.11
CA PRO A 6 18.10 2.69 16.90
C PRO A 6 18.10 1.58 15.84
N TYR A 7 16.98 1.40 15.14
CA TYR A 7 16.92 0.50 13.99
C TYR A 7 17.97 0.90 12.95
N LEU A 8 18.59 -0.10 12.32
CA LEU A 8 19.56 0.03 11.26
C LEU A 8 19.05 0.92 10.13
N THR A 9 19.93 1.64 9.43
CA THR A 9 19.60 2.27 8.14
C THR A 9 19.46 1.24 7.03
N TYR A 10 18.86 1.60 5.90
CA TYR A 10 18.74 0.67 4.76
C TYR A 10 20.12 0.25 4.23
N ASP A 11 21.07 1.18 4.18
CA ASP A 11 22.47 0.88 3.86
C ASP A 11 23.10 -0.16 4.79
N GLU A 12 22.78 -0.10 6.08
CA GLU A 12 23.19 -1.12 7.05
C GLU A 12 22.47 -2.45 6.81
N LEU A 13 21.18 -2.42 6.44
CA LEU A 13 20.45 -3.65 6.04
C LEU A 13 21.10 -4.33 4.84
N LEU A 14 21.59 -3.57 3.84
CA LEU A 14 22.27 -4.13 2.67
C LEU A 14 23.57 -4.88 3.02
N ARG A 15 24.19 -4.58 4.17
CA ARG A 15 25.43 -5.22 4.63
C ARG A 15 25.21 -6.41 5.55
N ARG A 16 23.96 -6.72 5.91
CA ARG A 16 23.62 -7.86 6.75
C ARG A 16 23.96 -9.19 6.08
N THR A 17 24.41 -10.15 6.88
CA THR A 17 24.76 -11.51 6.44
C THR A 17 23.96 -12.60 7.17
N ASP A 18 23.20 -12.21 8.20
CA ASP A 18 22.32 -13.07 8.98
C ASP A 18 20.92 -13.24 8.35
N ALA A 19 20.63 -12.47 7.31
CA ALA A 19 19.38 -12.44 6.57
C ALA A 19 19.63 -11.98 5.12
N PRO A 20 18.64 -12.08 4.21
CA PRO A 20 18.77 -11.52 2.87
C PRO A 20 19.20 -10.04 2.90
N PRO A 21 20.17 -9.59 2.07
CA PRO A 21 20.63 -8.21 2.06
C PRO A 21 19.48 -7.22 1.83
N GLY A 22 19.39 -6.16 2.64
CA GLY A 22 18.32 -5.16 2.53
C GLY A 22 17.00 -5.58 3.16
N SER A 23 16.99 -6.62 4.01
CA SER A 23 15.78 -7.09 4.70
C SER A 23 15.73 -6.65 6.17
N SER A 24 14.52 -6.45 6.66
CA SER A 24 14.23 -6.19 8.08
C SER A 24 14.05 -7.48 8.89
N TRP A 25 14.44 -8.63 8.31
CA TRP A 25 14.14 -9.92 8.91
C TRP A 25 14.72 -10.03 10.32
N TYR A 26 13.94 -10.59 11.22
CA TYR A 26 14.26 -10.81 12.63
C TYR A 26 14.53 -9.54 13.47
N LEU A 27 14.22 -8.34 12.95
CA LEU A 27 14.42 -7.09 13.69
C LEU A 27 13.26 -6.73 14.63
N PHE A 28 12.05 -7.25 14.39
CA PHE A 28 10.88 -7.01 15.24
C PHE A 28 10.66 -8.19 16.20
N ALA A 29 11.11 -8.05 17.45
CA ALA A 29 11.06 -9.14 18.43
C ALA A 29 9.66 -9.40 18.99
N ASP A 30 8.88 -8.35 19.29
CA ASP A 30 7.62 -8.49 20.02
C ASP A 30 6.50 -9.11 19.17
N GLN A 31 6.37 -8.67 17.92
CA GLN A 31 5.36 -9.16 16.97
C GLN A 31 6.01 -9.39 15.60
N PRO A 32 6.79 -10.48 15.45
CA PRO A 32 7.64 -10.71 14.29
C PRO A 32 6.86 -10.94 12.99
N GLU A 33 5.56 -11.24 13.05
CA GLU A 33 4.73 -11.50 11.86
C GLU A 33 4.00 -10.26 11.35
N ARG A 34 4.22 -9.09 11.97
CA ARG A 34 3.58 -7.83 11.57
C ARG A 34 4.45 -6.94 10.69
N GLY A 35 5.75 -7.24 10.55
CA GLY A 35 6.67 -6.43 9.75
C GLY A 35 6.71 -4.97 10.20
N MET A 36 6.78 -4.03 9.25
CA MET A 36 6.83 -2.59 9.52
C MET A 36 5.56 -2.03 10.17
N ALA A 37 4.44 -2.77 10.15
CA ALA A 37 3.25 -2.39 10.92
C ALA A 37 3.53 -2.22 12.42
N ASN A 38 4.61 -2.82 12.94
CA ASN A 38 5.09 -2.61 14.30
C ASN A 38 5.48 -1.16 14.62
N PHE A 39 5.81 -0.34 13.62
CA PHE A 39 6.09 1.07 13.84
C PHE A 39 4.83 1.87 14.23
N ALA A 40 3.63 1.40 13.85
CA ALA A 40 2.35 1.97 14.27
C ALA A 40 1.80 1.27 15.53
N GLY A 41 2.43 1.54 16.67
CA GLY A 41 2.05 0.97 17.97
C GLY A 41 1.11 1.86 18.81
N PRO A 42 0.85 1.50 20.07
CA PRO A 42 -0.05 2.24 20.98
C PRO A 42 0.31 3.73 21.12
N ARG A 43 1.60 4.07 21.09
CA ARG A 43 2.06 5.47 21.13
C ARG A 43 1.62 6.25 19.89
N GLN A 44 1.80 5.67 18.70
CA GLN A 44 1.41 6.27 17.42
C GLN A 44 -0.10 6.42 17.32
N ILE A 45 -0.87 5.42 17.76
CA ILE A 45 -2.34 5.48 17.81
C ILE A 45 -2.79 6.65 18.69
N ARG A 46 -2.22 6.77 19.90
CA ARG A 46 -2.56 7.87 20.82
C ARG A 46 -2.21 9.24 20.25
N ARG A 47 -1.07 9.37 19.56
CA ARG A 47 -0.68 10.60 18.85
C ARG A 47 -1.71 10.92 17.76
N ALA A 48 -2.07 9.93 16.95
CA ALA A 48 -2.99 10.09 15.83
C ALA A 48 -4.39 10.51 16.27
N ALA A 49 -4.86 10.08 17.45
CA ALA A 49 -6.14 10.54 18.01
C ALA A 49 -6.21 12.08 18.16
N GLN A 50 -5.08 12.78 18.23
CA GLN A 50 -5.02 14.24 18.29
C GLN A 50 -5.27 14.92 16.94
N GLU A 51 -5.26 14.17 15.83
CA GLU A 51 -5.54 14.69 14.48
C GLU A 51 -7.05 14.85 14.22
N VAL A 52 -7.91 14.32 15.11
CA VAL A 52 -9.37 14.43 15.03
C VAL A 52 -9.82 15.72 15.73
N HIS A 53 -10.17 16.73 14.94
CA HIS A 53 -10.56 18.07 15.35
C HIS A 53 -11.99 18.44 14.96
N ASP A 54 -12.40 18.14 13.72
CA ASP A 54 -13.68 18.59 13.15
C ASP A 54 -14.72 17.47 12.98
N GLY A 55 -14.32 16.22 13.20
CA GLY A 55 -15.19 15.05 13.18
C GLY A 55 -15.50 14.53 11.77
N ARG A 56 -14.73 14.93 10.76
CA ARG A 56 -14.95 14.49 9.37
C ARG A 56 -14.35 13.11 9.14
N ALA A 57 -15.10 12.29 8.41
CA ALA A 57 -14.68 10.96 8.01
C ALA A 57 -14.60 10.86 6.49
N PHE A 58 -13.53 10.23 6.00
CA PHE A 58 -13.28 10.00 4.59
C PHE A 58 -13.14 8.50 4.34
N ASN A 59 -14.01 7.95 3.50
CA ASN A 59 -13.84 6.62 2.94
C ASN A 59 -12.68 6.63 1.94
N LEU A 60 -11.71 5.72 2.11
CA LEU A 60 -10.53 5.62 1.25
C LEU A 60 -10.54 4.38 0.36
N ASP A 61 -11.65 3.66 0.27
CA ASP A 61 -11.84 2.57 -0.68
C ASP A 61 -12.89 2.88 -1.76
N HIS A 62 -12.63 2.36 -2.96
CA HIS A 62 -13.58 2.32 -4.05
C HIS A 62 -14.55 1.15 -3.86
N ALA A 63 -15.71 1.22 -4.52
CA ALA A 63 -16.63 0.10 -4.61
C ALA A 63 -15.91 -1.16 -5.14
N LEU A 64 -16.35 -2.34 -4.71
CA LEU A 64 -15.70 -3.60 -5.06
C LEU A 64 -15.74 -3.92 -6.57
N ASP A 65 -16.68 -3.30 -7.28
CA ASP A 65 -16.90 -3.40 -8.72
C ASP A 65 -16.46 -2.15 -9.50
N ALA A 66 -15.79 -1.18 -8.85
CA ALA A 66 -15.43 0.09 -9.48
C ALA A 66 -14.51 -0.09 -10.72
N PHE A 67 -13.61 -1.07 -10.67
CA PHE A 67 -12.67 -1.36 -11.75
C PHE A 67 -13.20 -2.49 -12.63
N ASP A 68 -14.13 -2.16 -13.54
CA ASP A 68 -14.68 -3.11 -14.53
C ASP A 68 -14.35 -2.69 -15.98
N PRO A 69 -13.66 -3.54 -16.77
CA PRO A 69 -12.91 -4.71 -16.31
C PRO A 69 -11.72 -4.29 -15.42
N PRO A 70 -11.25 -5.16 -14.50
CA PRO A 70 -10.09 -4.84 -13.68
C PRO A 70 -8.84 -4.61 -14.52
N MET A 71 -7.92 -3.76 -14.03
CA MET A 71 -6.63 -3.52 -14.68
C MET A 71 -5.81 -4.82 -14.82
N SER A 72 -5.85 -5.67 -13.79
CA SER A 72 -5.33 -7.04 -13.89
C SER A 72 -6.21 -7.89 -14.80
N ARG A 73 -5.62 -8.50 -15.83
CA ARG A 73 -6.36 -9.39 -16.76
C ARG A 73 -6.70 -10.75 -16.17
N ALA A 74 -6.11 -11.09 -15.03
CA ALA A 74 -6.34 -12.36 -14.33
C ALA A 74 -7.47 -12.29 -13.29
N ARG A 75 -8.04 -11.10 -13.07
CA ARG A 75 -9.06 -10.85 -12.03
C ARG A 75 -10.37 -10.40 -12.70
N SER A 76 -11.48 -10.63 -12.01
CA SER A 76 -12.80 -10.09 -12.35
C SER A 76 -13.36 -9.29 -11.16
N ILE A 77 -14.36 -8.45 -11.42
CA ILE A 77 -15.19 -7.91 -10.34
C ILE A 77 -15.99 -9.05 -9.67
N PRO A 78 -16.35 -8.92 -8.38
CA PRO A 78 -17.22 -9.89 -7.74
C PRO A 78 -18.63 -9.84 -8.35
N HIS A 79 -19.25 -11.01 -8.53
CA HIS A 79 -20.66 -11.10 -8.90
C HIS A 79 -21.52 -11.08 -7.64
N HIS A 80 -22.27 -9.99 -7.46
CA HIS A 80 -23.16 -9.79 -6.31
C HIS A 80 -24.55 -10.37 -6.59
N ARG A 81 -24.98 -11.31 -5.74
CA ARG A 81 -26.32 -11.91 -5.81
C ARG A 81 -27.02 -11.82 -4.47
N ILE A 82 -28.17 -11.14 -4.47
CA ILE A 82 -29.08 -11.11 -3.32
C ILE A 82 -29.90 -12.40 -3.30
N THR A 83 -30.01 -12.99 -2.11
CA THR A 83 -30.81 -14.19 -1.83
C THR A 83 -31.89 -13.86 -0.80
N ALA A 84 -32.97 -14.65 -0.78
CA ALA A 84 -34.09 -14.41 0.10
C ALA A 84 -34.74 -15.75 0.50
N LYS A 85 -34.95 -15.94 1.81
CA LYS A 85 -35.76 -17.05 2.32
C LYS A 85 -37.26 -16.79 2.17
N HIS A 86 -37.67 -15.53 2.28
CA HIS A 86 -39.03 -15.01 2.06
C HIS A 86 -39.00 -13.51 1.75
N GLU A 87 -40.14 -12.90 1.47
CA GLU A 87 -40.23 -11.53 0.93
C GLU A 87 -39.60 -10.45 1.84
N GLN A 88 -39.68 -10.62 3.17
CA GLN A 88 -39.13 -9.66 4.16
C GLN A 88 -37.68 -9.94 4.60
N ALA A 89 -36.98 -10.91 4.01
CA ALA A 89 -35.58 -11.23 4.36
C ALA A 89 -34.67 -11.15 3.13
N ARG A 90 -33.46 -10.62 3.32
CA ARG A 90 -32.41 -10.51 2.29
C ARG A 90 -31.05 -10.83 2.91
N ASP A 91 -30.35 -11.76 2.29
CA ASP A 91 -28.92 -12.03 2.47
C ASP A 91 -28.23 -11.85 1.11
N ASP A 92 -26.91 -11.81 1.04
CA ASP A 92 -26.17 -11.73 -0.22
C ASP A 92 -24.99 -12.72 -0.30
N VAL A 93 -24.49 -12.89 -1.51
CA VAL A 93 -23.27 -13.67 -1.81
C VAL A 93 -22.45 -12.87 -2.83
N LEU A 94 -21.14 -12.84 -2.61
CA LEU A 94 -20.14 -12.38 -3.58
C LEU A 94 -19.40 -13.58 -4.16
N GLU A 95 -19.61 -13.86 -5.44
CA GLU A 95 -18.92 -14.93 -6.17
C GLU A 95 -17.73 -14.36 -6.95
N GLY A 96 -16.62 -15.09 -7.05
CA GLY A 96 -15.43 -14.61 -7.78
C GLY A 96 -14.75 -13.41 -7.13
N PHE A 97 -14.82 -13.27 -5.80
CA PHE A 97 -14.28 -12.13 -5.08
C PHE A 97 -12.74 -12.22 -4.93
N PHE A 98 -12.02 -11.58 -5.85
CA PHE A 98 -10.58 -11.37 -5.71
C PHE A 98 -10.32 -10.24 -4.71
N LEU A 99 -9.61 -10.54 -3.62
CA LEU A 99 -9.26 -9.54 -2.58
C LEU A 99 -8.34 -8.43 -3.10
N GLN A 100 -7.79 -8.62 -4.30
CA GLN A 100 -6.91 -7.70 -5.02
C GLN A 100 -7.56 -7.04 -6.25
N ALA A 101 -8.90 -7.02 -6.35
CA ALA A 101 -9.61 -6.48 -7.52
C ALA A 101 -9.91 -4.97 -7.45
N SER A 102 -10.01 -4.38 -6.26
CA SER A 102 -10.30 -2.96 -6.04
C SER A 102 -9.32 -2.38 -5.00
N SER A 103 -9.68 -1.31 -4.28
CA SER A 103 -8.87 -0.77 -3.18
C SER A 103 -8.50 -1.88 -2.19
N GLN A 104 -7.21 -2.16 -2.07
CA GLN A 104 -6.71 -3.34 -1.37
C GLN A 104 -5.57 -3.02 -0.41
N LEU A 105 -5.31 -3.96 0.48
CA LEU A 105 -4.16 -4.06 1.34
C LEU A 105 -3.49 -5.41 1.06
N ASP A 106 -2.23 -5.36 0.63
CA ASP A 106 -1.41 -6.55 0.42
C ASP A 106 -0.68 -6.93 1.70
N GLY A 107 -0.84 -8.19 2.07
CA GLY A 107 -0.23 -8.79 3.25
C GLY A 107 1.15 -9.37 2.98
N LEU A 108 1.82 -9.80 4.05
CA LEU A 108 3.18 -10.35 3.97
C LEU A 108 3.28 -11.71 3.27
N ARG A 109 2.13 -12.29 2.88
CA ARG A 109 2.03 -13.48 2.03
C ARG A 109 1.82 -13.15 0.55
N HIS A 110 1.59 -11.88 0.21
CA HIS A 110 1.28 -11.52 -1.17
C HIS A 110 2.47 -11.84 -2.09
N ARG A 111 3.69 -11.63 -1.58
CA ARG A 111 4.95 -11.86 -2.30
C ARG A 111 6.01 -12.46 -1.39
N ARG A 112 6.83 -13.32 -1.98
CA ARG A 112 8.05 -13.85 -1.37
C ARG A 112 9.27 -13.17 -1.97
N ALA A 113 10.39 -13.25 -1.26
CA ALA A 113 11.70 -12.93 -1.77
C ALA A 113 12.25 -14.11 -2.57
N SER A 114 12.67 -13.86 -3.81
CA SER A 114 13.32 -14.84 -4.67
C SER A 114 14.54 -15.45 -3.98
N GLY A 115 14.69 -16.77 -4.09
CA GLY A 115 15.75 -17.53 -3.43
C GLY A 115 15.69 -17.62 -1.90
N HIS A 116 14.77 -16.90 -1.21
CA HIS A 116 14.81 -16.79 0.25
C HIS A 116 13.52 -17.23 0.98
N GLY A 117 12.33 -16.96 0.43
CA GLY A 117 11.05 -17.29 1.09
C GLY A 117 10.21 -16.07 1.43
N PHE A 118 9.14 -16.25 2.21
CA PHE A 118 8.31 -15.14 2.68
C PHE A 118 8.98 -14.41 3.86
N TYR A 119 8.36 -13.32 4.32
CA TYR A 119 8.89 -12.49 5.39
C TYR A 119 9.34 -13.33 6.61
N ASN A 120 10.55 -13.06 7.14
CA ASN A 120 11.18 -13.85 8.21
C ASN A 120 11.37 -15.35 7.87
N ALA A 121 11.74 -15.65 6.62
CA ALA A 121 12.02 -17.00 6.12
C ALA A 121 10.85 -17.99 6.25
N VAL A 122 9.61 -17.50 6.30
CA VAL A 122 8.45 -18.39 6.33
C VAL A 122 8.40 -19.21 5.03
N PRO A 123 8.35 -20.55 5.11
CA PRO A 123 8.39 -21.42 3.95
C PRO A 123 7.02 -21.48 3.23
N ASP A 124 7.03 -21.90 1.95
CA ASP A 124 5.84 -21.91 1.10
C ASP A 124 4.71 -22.81 1.62
N ASP A 125 5.04 -23.92 2.29
CA ASP A 125 4.04 -24.86 2.82
C ASP A 125 3.26 -24.28 4.01
N GLU A 126 3.81 -23.29 4.71
CA GLU A 126 3.08 -22.50 5.70
C GLU A 126 2.14 -21.46 5.06
N ILE A 127 2.33 -21.12 3.78
CA ILE A 127 1.48 -20.20 3.03
C ILE A 127 0.35 -20.97 2.34
N ALA A 128 -0.58 -21.45 3.16
CA ALA A 128 -1.74 -22.23 2.74
C ALA A 128 -3.06 -21.61 3.23
N PRO A 129 -4.20 -21.91 2.57
CA PRO A 129 -5.51 -21.50 3.06
C PRO A 129 -5.74 -21.97 4.50
N ARG A 130 -6.19 -21.05 5.37
CA ARG A 130 -6.43 -21.27 6.82
C ARG A 130 -5.20 -21.56 7.69
N SER A 131 -3.99 -21.66 7.12
CA SER A 131 -2.77 -21.51 7.93
C SER A 131 -2.72 -20.07 8.44
N PRO A 132 -2.32 -19.77 9.69
CA PRO A 132 -2.34 -18.41 10.23
C PRO A 132 -1.06 -17.58 9.97
N ARG A 133 0.08 -18.20 9.68
CA ARG A 133 1.40 -17.53 9.64
C ARG A 133 1.53 -16.37 8.64
N LEU A 134 1.86 -15.16 9.06
CA LEU A 134 1.88 -13.93 8.23
C LEU A 134 0.53 -13.51 7.62
N GLY A 135 -0.59 -14.11 8.03
CA GLY A 135 -1.89 -13.81 7.42
C GLY A 135 -2.47 -12.48 7.89
N VAL A 136 -3.27 -11.83 7.03
CA VAL A 136 -3.86 -10.50 7.33
C VAL A 136 -4.74 -10.46 8.57
N GLN A 137 -5.21 -11.61 9.08
CA GLN A 137 -5.95 -11.65 10.35
C GLN A 137 -5.14 -11.11 11.53
N LEU A 138 -3.80 -11.18 11.49
CA LEU A 138 -2.94 -10.57 12.51
C LEU A 138 -3.13 -9.05 12.58
N TRP A 139 -3.39 -8.42 11.43
CA TRP A 139 -3.72 -7.00 11.33
C TRP A 139 -5.22 -6.73 11.54
N ALA A 140 -6.09 -7.73 11.47
CA ALA A 140 -7.49 -7.58 11.89
C ALA A 140 -7.65 -7.60 13.42
N GLU A 141 -6.83 -8.40 14.12
CA GLU A 141 -6.78 -8.50 15.58
C GLU A 141 -6.22 -7.23 16.22
N THR A 142 -5.11 -6.71 15.68
CA THR A 142 -4.60 -5.38 16.02
C THR A 142 -4.56 -4.54 14.75
N PRO A 143 -5.61 -3.73 14.49
CA PRO A 143 -5.73 -2.86 13.32
C PRO A 143 -4.49 -2.03 13.07
N LEU A 144 -4.24 -1.78 11.79
CA LEU A 144 -3.31 -0.73 11.37
C LEU A 144 -3.99 0.60 11.65
N ALA A 145 -3.56 1.28 12.70
CA ALA A 145 -4.10 2.57 13.09
C ALA A 145 -2.97 3.51 13.51
N GLY A 146 -3.07 4.76 13.12
CA GLY A 146 -1.99 5.70 13.32
C GLY A 146 -2.19 7.01 12.57
N ARG A 147 -1.15 7.84 12.61
CA ARG A 147 -1.17 9.13 11.92
C ARG A 147 -0.97 8.86 10.45
N ALA A 148 -1.97 9.16 9.63
CA ALA A 148 -1.79 9.19 8.20
C ALA A 148 -1.18 10.53 7.78
N LEU A 149 -0.26 10.47 6.83
CA LEU A 149 0.30 11.63 6.14
C LEU A 149 0.03 11.47 4.64
N LEU A 150 -0.76 12.39 4.09
CA LEU A 150 -1.03 12.46 2.66
C LEU A 150 0.08 13.25 1.96
N ILE A 151 0.67 12.67 0.92
CA ILE A 151 1.67 13.27 0.04
C ILE A 151 1.05 13.41 -1.35
N ASP A 152 0.82 14.65 -1.80
CA ASP A 152 0.10 15.03 -3.02
C ASP A 152 1.05 15.31 -4.19
N ILE A 153 1.50 14.24 -4.85
CA ILE A 153 2.38 14.33 -6.02
C ILE A 153 1.64 14.92 -7.22
N ASP A 154 0.38 14.54 -7.44
CA ASP A 154 -0.43 15.10 -8.54
C ASP A 154 -0.61 16.61 -8.39
N GLY A 155 -0.97 17.08 -7.20
CA GLY A 155 -1.09 18.51 -6.90
C GLY A 155 0.23 19.25 -7.07
N LEU A 156 1.33 18.72 -6.55
CA LEU A 156 2.67 19.30 -6.73
C LEU A 156 2.99 19.51 -8.23
N LEU A 157 2.77 18.48 -9.04
CA LEU A 157 3.13 18.50 -10.46
C LEU A 157 2.19 19.40 -11.27
N ARG A 158 0.91 19.50 -10.90
CA ARG A 158 -0.03 20.47 -11.47
C ARG A 158 0.36 21.91 -11.14
N ASP A 159 0.72 22.19 -9.89
CA ASP A 159 1.15 23.52 -9.45
C ASP A 159 2.44 23.97 -10.16
N ARG A 160 3.29 23.01 -10.58
CA ARG A 160 4.48 23.24 -11.41
C ARG A 160 4.19 23.34 -12.92
N GLY A 161 2.96 23.14 -13.36
CA GLY A 161 2.57 23.17 -14.77
C GLY A 161 2.99 21.92 -15.57
N THR A 162 3.32 20.81 -14.89
CA THR A 162 3.75 19.54 -15.49
C THR A 162 2.87 18.38 -15.00
N PRO A 163 1.54 18.40 -15.26
CA PRO A 163 0.62 17.38 -14.77
C PRO A 163 1.00 15.97 -15.25
N LEU A 164 0.65 14.95 -14.47
CA LEU A 164 0.92 13.55 -14.80
C LEU A 164 0.11 13.09 -16.03
N ASP A 165 0.82 12.55 -17.02
CA ASP A 165 0.22 11.90 -18.20
C ASP A 165 0.02 10.40 -17.93
N HIS A 166 -1.01 10.05 -17.18
CA HIS A 166 -1.31 8.65 -16.86
C HIS A 166 -1.47 7.71 -18.08
N PRO A 167 -2.03 8.13 -19.24
CA PRO A 167 -1.98 7.35 -20.48
C PRO A 167 -0.57 6.90 -20.87
N ALA A 168 0.45 7.74 -20.67
CA ALA A 168 1.85 7.41 -20.94
C ALA A 168 2.48 6.52 -19.85
N GLY A 169 1.91 6.51 -18.64
CA GLY A 169 2.38 5.73 -17.49
C GLY A 169 3.77 6.14 -17.01
N PRO A 170 3.98 7.40 -16.59
CA PRO A 170 5.28 7.88 -16.14
C PRO A 170 5.80 7.11 -14.92
N ALA A 171 7.12 6.90 -14.88
CA ALA A 171 7.84 6.45 -13.70
C ALA A 171 8.10 7.65 -12.78
N LEU A 172 7.74 7.50 -11.51
CA LEU A 172 7.92 8.51 -10.47
C LEU A 172 9.21 8.22 -9.70
N GLY A 173 10.08 9.21 -9.56
CA GLY A 173 11.24 9.10 -8.69
C GLY A 173 10.88 9.33 -7.21
N PRO A 174 11.61 8.71 -6.26
CA PRO A 174 11.39 8.92 -4.82
C PRO A 174 11.56 10.39 -4.39
N GLU A 175 12.37 11.18 -5.08
CA GLU A 175 12.59 12.60 -4.81
C GLU A 175 11.32 13.45 -4.89
N LEU A 176 10.28 12.97 -5.59
CA LEU A 176 8.96 13.61 -5.63
C LEU A 176 8.26 13.57 -4.26
N LEU A 177 8.55 12.56 -3.42
CA LEU A 177 8.00 12.49 -2.07
C LEU A 177 8.50 13.66 -1.23
N ASP A 178 9.81 13.88 -1.22
CA ASP A 178 10.44 14.95 -0.44
C ASP A 178 10.05 16.34 -0.99
N ALA A 179 9.99 16.49 -2.31
CA ALA A 179 9.54 17.72 -2.94
C ALA A 179 8.08 18.06 -2.60
N ALA A 180 7.20 17.06 -2.52
CA ALA A 180 5.81 17.25 -2.12
C ALA A 180 5.71 17.58 -0.61
N LEU A 181 6.48 16.90 0.23
CA LEU A 181 6.55 17.19 1.66
C LEU A 181 7.03 18.62 1.94
N GLU A 182 8.04 19.10 1.21
CA GLU A 182 8.53 20.47 1.30
C GLU A 182 7.44 21.49 0.92
N ALA A 183 6.77 21.28 -0.22
CA ALA A 183 5.68 22.13 -0.68
C ALA A 183 4.48 22.14 0.28
N GLN A 184 4.22 21.01 0.95
CA GLN A 184 3.16 20.87 1.95
C GLN A 184 3.57 21.36 3.35
N HIS A 185 4.83 21.75 3.55
CA HIS A 185 5.41 22.05 4.86
C HIS A 185 5.21 20.93 5.89
N CYS A 186 5.34 19.69 5.44
CA CYS A 186 5.12 18.49 6.23
C CYS A 186 6.40 17.67 6.39
N ARG A 187 6.39 16.75 7.36
CA ARG A 187 7.47 15.78 7.56
C ARG A 187 6.88 14.42 7.93
N VAL A 188 7.55 13.37 7.48
CA VAL A 188 7.29 12.00 7.92
C VAL A 188 7.82 11.85 9.35
N GLU A 189 7.06 11.19 10.20
CA GLU A 189 7.46 10.77 11.54
C GLU A 189 7.42 9.24 11.63
N PRO A 190 8.32 8.61 12.42
CA PRO A 190 8.31 7.15 12.57
C PRO A 190 6.95 6.59 12.98
N GLY A 191 6.49 5.58 12.23
CA GLY A 191 5.20 4.93 12.38
C GLY A 191 4.02 5.61 11.70
N ASP A 192 4.27 6.60 10.85
CA ASP A 192 3.24 7.14 9.98
C ASP A 192 2.74 6.10 8.97
N LEU A 193 1.46 6.23 8.63
CA LEU A 193 0.80 5.52 7.54
C LEU A 193 0.82 6.48 6.33
N VAL A 194 1.72 6.27 5.37
CA VAL A 194 1.91 7.21 4.26
C VAL A 194 0.90 6.93 3.15
N LEU A 195 0.19 7.97 2.71
CA LEU A 195 -0.75 7.94 1.61
C LEU A 195 -0.20 8.80 0.46
N VAL A 196 0.04 8.23 -0.71
CA VAL A 196 0.56 8.97 -1.86
C VAL A 196 -0.52 9.14 -2.90
N HIS A 197 -0.92 10.40 -3.13
CA HIS A 197 -1.89 10.76 -4.15
C HIS A 197 -1.18 11.10 -5.46
N THR A 198 -1.46 10.31 -6.49
CA THR A 198 -0.95 10.47 -7.86
C THR A 198 -2.05 10.80 -8.86
N GLY A 199 -3.32 10.69 -8.48
CA GLY A 199 -4.48 10.86 -9.36
C GLY A 199 -4.82 9.64 -10.22
N TRP A 200 -4.03 8.55 -10.17
CA TRP A 200 -4.13 7.46 -11.14
C TRP A 200 -5.49 6.73 -11.09
N ALA A 201 -5.97 6.32 -9.92
CA ALA A 201 -7.26 5.63 -9.81
C ALA A 201 -8.41 6.52 -10.27
N HIS A 202 -8.41 7.80 -9.88
CA HIS A 202 -9.42 8.77 -10.33
C HIS A 202 -9.42 8.89 -11.86
N TRP A 203 -8.25 9.14 -12.45
CA TRP A 203 -8.09 9.17 -13.91
C TRP A 203 -8.59 7.88 -14.56
N TYR A 204 -8.20 6.71 -14.05
CA TYR A 204 -8.58 5.43 -14.64
C TYR A 204 -10.10 5.23 -14.63
N LEU A 205 -10.80 5.69 -13.59
CA LEU A 205 -12.26 5.55 -13.48
C LEU A 205 -13.03 6.57 -14.32
N THR A 206 -12.45 7.75 -14.59
CA THR A 206 -13.12 8.83 -15.35
C THR A 206 -12.63 8.97 -16.80
N ALA A 207 -11.57 8.28 -17.20
CA ALA A 207 -11.03 8.32 -18.55
C ALA A 207 -11.97 7.61 -19.56
N GLU A 208 -11.88 8.05 -20.81
CA GLU A 208 -12.60 7.43 -21.93
C GLU A 208 -12.31 5.92 -22.01
N PRO A 209 -13.32 5.08 -22.32
CA PRO A 209 -13.14 3.62 -22.36
C PRO A 209 -11.97 3.15 -23.23
N GLY A 210 -11.71 3.85 -24.35
CA GLY A 210 -10.58 3.54 -25.23
C GLY A 210 -9.21 3.75 -24.58
N ALA A 211 -9.04 4.82 -23.79
CA ALA A 211 -7.80 5.08 -23.07
C ALA A 211 -7.55 4.01 -21.99
N ARG A 212 -8.59 3.68 -21.23
CA ARG A 212 -8.56 2.60 -20.22
C ARG A 212 -8.21 1.25 -20.84
N ALA A 213 -8.84 0.93 -21.97
CA ALA A 213 -8.57 -0.31 -22.71
C ALA A 213 -7.12 -0.36 -23.22
N ALA A 214 -6.59 0.77 -23.73
CA ALA A 214 -5.22 0.85 -24.23
C ALA A 214 -4.18 0.63 -23.12
N VAL A 215 -4.31 1.31 -21.97
CA VAL A 215 -3.35 1.09 -20.87
C VAL A 215 -3.45 -0.33 -20.30
N ARG A 216 -4.67 -0.88 -20.20
CA ARG A 216 -4.89 -2.27 -19.79
C ARG A 216 -4.26 -3.26 -20.78
N ALA A 217 -4.39 -3.01 -22.09
CA ALA A 217 -3.80 -3.79 -23.16
C ALA A 217 -2.25 -3.66 -23.21
N GLY A 218 -1.72 -2.53 -22.77
CA GLY A 218 -0.27 -2.30 -22.63
C GLY A 218 0.32 -2.76 -21.29
N ARG A 219 -0.51 -3.14 -20.30
CA ARG A 219 -0.08 -3.31 -18.89
C ARG A 219 0.71 -2.09 -18.40
N ARG A 220 0.18 -0.90 -18.71
CA ARG A 220 0.84 0.39 -18.46
C ARG A 220 0.17 1.09 -17.29
N ALA A 221 0.95 1.51 -16.29
CA ALA A 221 0.45 2.22 -15.14
C ALA A 221 1.53 3.15 -14.57
N THR A 222 1.12 4.34 -14.15
CA THR A 222 1.98 5.24 -13.35
C THR A 222 2.32 4.59 -12.02
N GLY A 223 3.54 4.79 -11.55
CA GLY A 223 3.98 4.36 -10.23
C GLY A 223 5.44 4.72 -10.00
N PHE A 224 5.99 4.34 -8.86
CA PHE A 224 7.38 4.60 -8.54
C PHE A 224 8.35 3.73 -9.35
N VAL A 225 9.49 4.30 -9.70
CA VAL A 225 10.59 3.57 -10.33
C VAL A 225 11.11 2.47 -9.39
N GLN A 226 11.43 1.31 -9.96
CA GLN A 226 12.03 0.18 -9.24
C GLN A 226 13.47 0.49 -8.81
N SER A 227 13.60 1.21 -7.71
CA SER A 227 14.88 1.73 -7.20
C SER A 227 15.11 1.39 -5.73
N ARG A 228 16.38 1.18 -5.37
CA ARG A 228 16.80 1.03 -3.97
C ARG A 228 16.54 2.27 -3.15
N ASP A 229 16.61 3.45 -3.76
CA ASP A 229 16.37 4.73 -3.09
C ASP A 229 14.92 4.83 -2.58
N PHE A 230 13.94 4.33 -3.34
CA PHE A 230 12.55 4.27 -2.87
C PHE A 230 12.37 3.30 -1.69
N VAL A 231 13.02 2.13 -1.75
CA VAL A 231 13.00 1.14 -0.65
C VAL A 231 13.68 1.72 0.59
N ALA A 232 14.81 2.42 0.41
CA ALA A 232 15.54 3.11 1.46
C ALA A 232 14.67 4.19 2.12
N TRP A 233 14.00 5.03 1.31
CA TRP A 233 13.09 6.07 1.81
C TRP A 233 12.01 5.47 2.72
N CYS A 234 11.36 4.38 2.29
CA CYS A 234 10.34 3.72 3.11
C CYS A 234 10.90 3.22 4.46
N TRP A 235 12.05 2.55 4.45
CA TRP A 235 12.66 1.97 5.63
C TRP A 235 13.23 3.03 6.59
N ASP A 236 14.01 3.98 6.07
CA ASP A 236 14.73 4.97 6.86
C ASP A 236 13.77 5.98 7.51
N HIS A 237 12.64 6.28 6.86
CA HIS A 237 11.55 7.03 7.49
C HIS A 237 10.71 6.20 8.48
N ARG A 238 10.87 4.87 8.49
CA ARG A 238 10.19 3.94 9.40
C ARG A 238 8.67 4.05 9.32
N ILE A 239 8.16 4.13 8.09
CA ILE A 239 6.71 4.16 7.85
C ILE A 239 6.10 2.80 8.26
N ALA A 240 4.84 2.79 8.66
CA ALA A 240 4.15 1.56 9.07
C ALA A 240 3.28 0.96 7.96
N LEU A 241 2.96 1.76 6.94
CA LEU A 241 2.17 1.41 5.77
C LEU A 241 2.49 2.41 4.66
N LEU A 242 2.48 1.94 3.42
CA LEU A 242 2.48 2.76 2.23
C LEU A 242 1.23 2.43 1.41
N ALA A 243 0.35 3.40 1.18
CA ALA A 243 -0.75 3.25 0.25
C ALA A 243 -0.66 4.29 -0.85
N THR A 244 -1.05 3.90 -2.05
CA THR A 244 -1.13 4.78 -3.21
C THR A 244 -2.48 4.61 -3.89
N ASP A 245 -2.87 5.60 -4.68
CA ASP A 245 -3.99 5.49 -5.62
C ASP A 245 -3.56 4.90 -6.98
N THR A 246 -2.37 4.29 -7.08
CA THR A 246 -1.91 3.59 -8.29
C THR A 246 -2.28 2.11 -8.26
N PHE A 247 -2.14 1.45 -9.41
CA PHE A 247 -2.47 0.04 -9.56
C PHE A 247 -1.48 -0.92 -8.89
N ALA A 248 -0.20 -0.56 -8.80
CA ALA A 248 0.86 -1.50 -8.42
C ALA A 248 1.90 -0.87 -7.46
N VAL A 249 1.67 0.33 -6.92
CA VAL A 249 2.69 1.19 -6.26
C VAL A 249 3.82 1.62 -7.20
N GLU A 250 4.55 0.67 -7.76
CA GLU A 250 5.60 0.82 -8.76
C GLU A 250 5.06 0.91 -10.20
N VAL A 251 5.86 1.51 -11.08
CA VAL A 251 5.49 1.75 -12.49
C VAL A 251 5.40 0.43 -13.27
N LEU A 252 4.46 0.36 -14.21
CA LEU A 252 4.39 -0.72 -15.19
C LEU A 252 4.52 -0.17 -16.63
N PRO A 253 5.29 -0.84 -17.52
CA PRO A 253 6.15 -2.01 -17.24
C PRO A 253 7.35 -1.67 -16.35
N VAL A 254 8.04 -2.69 -15.84
CA VAL A 254 9.32 -2.53 -15.12
C VAL A 254 10.30 -1.76 -16.00
N VAL A 255 11.01 -0.79 -15.41
CA VAL A 255 12.01 -0.01 -16.13
C VAL A 255 13.23 -0.86 -16.52
N ALA A 256 13.86 -0.50 -17.65
CA ALA A 256 14.98 -1.26 -18.18
C ALA A 256 16.18 -1.30 -17.24
N ASP A 257 16.35 -0.25 -16.44
CA ASP A 257 17.42 -0.02 -15.46
C ASP A 257 17.00 -0.32 -14.02
N SER A 258 15.97 -1.15 -13.80
CA SER A 258 15.56 -1.55 -12.45
C SER A 258 16.74 -2.12 -11.64
N ASP A 259 16.89 -1.65 -10.41
CA ASP A 259 17.92 -2.13 -9.47
C ASP A 259 17.74 -3.60 -9.05
N PHE A 260 16.59 -4.19 -9.39
CA PHE A 260 16.16 -5.50 -8.92
C PHE A 260 16.13 -6.58 -10.01
N HIS A 261 16.59 -6.29 -11.23
CA HIS A 261 16.69 -7.33 -12.29
C HIS A 261 17.45 -8.58 -11.83
N ALA A 262 18.48 -8.41 -11.00
CA ALA A 262 19.27 -9.52 -10.47
C ALA A 262 18.64 -10.21 -9.24
N SER A 263 17.94 -9.47 -8.38
CA SER A 263 17.35 -10.02 -7.14
C SER A 263 15.91 -10.52 -7.30
N ALA A 264 15.20 -10.07 -8.34
CA ALA A 264 13.81 -10.41 -8.66
C ALA A 264 13.65 -10.94 -10.10
N PRO A 265 14.42 -11.95 -10.55
CA PRO A 265 14.39 -12.39 -11.94
C PRO A 265 13.04 -12.97 -12.37
N GLU A 266 12.27 -13.59 -11.45
CA GLU A 266 10.95 -14.14 -11.73
C GLU A 266 9.92 -13.07 -12.11
N ASP A 267 10.17 -11.82 -11.72
CA ASP A 267 9.28 -10.69 -11.96
C ASP A 267 9.89 -9.63 -12.89
N GLY A 268 11.01 -9.96 -13.52
CA GLY A 268 11.72 -9.06 -14.42
C GLY A 268 12.14 -7.75 -13.75
N GLY A 269 12.49 -7.79 -12.46
CA GLY A 269 12.96 -6.63 -11.70
C GLY A 269 11.88 -5.81 -10.98
N MET A 270 10.68 -6.37 -10.73
CA MET A 270 9.70 -5.70 -9.85
C MET A 270 10.24 -5.51 -8.42
N MET A 271 9.84 -4.41 -7.79
CA MET A 271 10.25 -4.00 -6.44
C MET A 271 9.37 -4.57 -5.31
N HIS A 272 8.16 -5.08 -5.61
CA HIS A 272 7.21 -5.58 -4.60
C HIS A 272 7.82 -6.52 -3.54
N GLN A 273 8.72 -7.44 -3.94
CA GLN A 273 9.35 -8.35 -2.98
C GLN A 273 10.27 -7.63 -1.99
N GLU A 274 10.87 -6.52 -2.40
CA GLU A 274 11.75 -5.71 -1.56
C GLU A 274 10.93 -5.02 -0.46
N LEU A 275 9.76 -4.49 -0.82
CA LEU A 275 8.84 -3.84 0.13
C LEU A 275 8.14 -4.88 1.03
N ILE A 276 7.47 -5.87 0.45
CA ILE A 276 6.64 -6.81 1.21
C ILE A 276 7.51 -7.89 1.88
N ALA A 277 8.25 -8.67 1.08
CA ALA A 277 8.89 -9.86 1.58
C ALA A 277 10.17 -9.55 2.37
N LYS A 278 10.90 -8.50 2.02
CA LYS A 278 12.17 -8.15 2.69
C LYS A 278 11.98 -7.12 3.80
N LEU A 279 11.31 -6.00 3.54
CA LEU A 279 11.06 -5.01 4.60
C LEU A 279 9.86 -5.36 5.50
N GLY A 280 8.89 -6.15 5.03
CA GLY A 280 7.67 -6.42 5.79
C GLY A 280 6.69 -5.25 5.77
N LEU A 281 6.70 -4.42 4.72
CA LEU A 281 5.85 -3.25 4.56
C LEU A 281 4.45 -3.64 4.05
N PRO A 282 3.36 -3.32 4.78
CA PRO A 282 2.01 -3.40 4.23
C PRO A 282 1.83 -2.39 3.08
N LEU A 283 1.34 -2.87 1.93
CA LEU A 283 1.10 -2.03 0.76
C LEU A 283 -0.40 -1.84 0.49
N GLY A 284 -0.80 -0.62 0.18
CA GLY A 284 -2.14 -0.28 -0.28
C GLY A 284 -2.13 0.14 -1.74
N GLU A 285 -3.04 -0.45 -2.53
CA GLU A 285 -3.17 -0.16 -3.96
C GLU A 285 -4.60 0.26 -4.29
N LEU A 286 -4.74 1.16 -5.26
CA LEU A 286 -6.02 1.70 -5.73
C LEU A 286 -6.82 2.38 -4.61
N TRP A 287 -6.17 3.07 -3.67
CA TRP A 287 -6.92 3.78 -2.62
C TRP A 287 -7.61 5.03 -3.16
N ASN A 288 -8.83 5.30 -2.70
CA ASN A 288 -9.59 6.48 -3.08
C ASN A 288 -9.17 7.69 -2.26
N LEU A 289 -8.17 8.43 -2.74
CA LEU A 289 -7.61 9.58 -2.01
C LEU A 289 -8.26 10.92 -2.41
N THR A 290 -9.12 10.94 -3.44
CA THR A 290 -9.61 12.19 -4.07
C THR A 290 -10.28 13.15 -3.07
N ALA A 291 -11.20 12.67 -2.24
CA ALA A 291 -11.94 13.51 -1.30
C ALA A 291 -11.05 14.01 -0.15
N LEU A 292 -10.13 13.16 0.34
CA LEU A 292 -9.17 13.54 1.37
C LEU A 292 -8.19 14.59 0.84
N THR A 293 -7.63 14.39 -0.36
CA THR A 293 -6.73 15.37 -0.99
C THR A 293 -7.40 16.72 -1.19
N ALA A 294 -8.63 16.74 -1.72
CA ALA A 294 -9.38 17.98 -1.89
C ALA A 294 -9.54 18.74 -0.57
N ASP A 295 -9.80 18.01 0.52
CA ASP A 295 -9.90 18.59 1.84
C ASP A 295 -8.56 19.09 2.40
N CYS A 296 -7.50 18.31 2.22
CA CYS A 296 -6.14 18.71 2.62
C CYS A 296 -5.72 20.01 1.93
N ARG A 297 -5.99 20.13 0.62
CA ARG A 297 -5.72 21.37 -0.13
C ARG A 297 -6.56 22.55 0.36
N ALA A 298 -7.84 22.33 0.67
CA ALA A 298 -8.72 23.40 1.16
C ALA A 298 -8.34 23.89 2.56
N THR A 299 -7.82 23.00 3.42
CA THR A 299 -7.58 23.30 4.84
C THR A 299 -6.10 23.49 5.21
N GLY A 300 -5.18 23.14 4.31
CA GLY A 300 -3.74 23.13 4.57
C GLY A 300 -3.28 22.04 5.55
N ARG A 301 -4.13 21.07 5.89
CA ARG A 301 -3.79 19.99 6.82
C ARG A 301 -3.68 18.67 6.07
N TRP A 302 -2.49 18.08 6.11
CA TRP A 302 -2.15 16.87 5.36
C TRP A 302 -2.16 15.61 6.22
N THR A 303 -2.57 15.72 7.47
CA THR A 303 -2.54 14.64 8.46
C THR A 303 -3.93 14.30 8.97
N SER A 304 -4.10 13.03 9.34
CA SER A 304 -5.36 12.50 9.87
C SER A 304 -5.12 11.28 10.77
N LEU A 305 -6.10 10.91 11.57
CA LEU A 305 -6.15 9.57 12.14
C LEU A 305 -6.62 8.61 11.05
N LEU A 306 -5.83 7.59 10.72
CA LEU A 306 -6.24 6.54 9.80
C LEU A 306 -6.47 5.24 10.55
N THR A 307 -7.52 4.54 10.18
CA THR A 307 -7.76 3.15 10.57
C THR A 307 -7.91 2.29 9.33
N VAL A 308 -7.19 1.18 9.29
CA VAL A 308 -7.25 0.15 8.25
C VAL A 308 -7.47 -1.18 8.96
N LYS A 309 -8.64 -1.78 8.74
CA LYS A 309 -9.00 -3.05 9.36
C LYS A 309 -9.29 -4.08 8.29
N PRO A 310 -8.31 -4.91 7.90
CA PRO A 310 -8.55 -5.95 6.90
C PRO A 310 -9.59 -6.95 7.40
N LEU A 311 -10.15 -7.72 6.47
CA LEU A 311 -11.00 -8.86 6.80
C LEU A 311 -10.28 -9.77 7.79
N ASN A 312 -11.01 -10.25 8.81
CA ASN A 312 -10.50 -11.27 9.71
C ASN A 312 -10.52 -12.65 9.01
N LEU A 313 -9.66 -12.79 8.01
CA LEU A 313 -9.55 -13.96 7.15
C LEU A 313 -8.29 -14.73 7.52
N THR A 314 -8.44 -15.84 8.23
CA THR A 314 -7.30 -16.70 8.60
C THR A 314 -6.57 -17.17 7.36
N GLY A 315 -5.33 -16.72 7.23
CA GLY A 315 -4.46 -17.06 6.13
C GLY A 315 -4.68 -16.27 4.84
N GLY A 316 -5.42 -15.16 4.91
CA GLY A 316 -5.57 -14.24 3.78
C GLY A 316 -4.22 -13.64 3.38
N VAL A 317 -3.98 -13.57 2.07
CA VAL A 317 -2.77 -12.96 1.48
C VAL A 317 -2.86 -11.44 1.38
N GLY A 318 -4.08 -10.91 1.47
CA GLY A 318 -4.44 -9.50 1.38
C GLY A 318 -5.89 -9.35 1.79
N SER A 319 -6.43 -8.15 1.65
CA SER A 319 -7.82 -7.81 1.97
C SER A 319 -8.24 -6.58 1.16
N PRO A 320 -9.54 -6.33 0.94
CA PRO A 320 -10.02 -4.97 0.72
C PRO A 320 -9.43 -4.03 1.77
N ALA A 321 -9.14 -2.79 1.40
CA ALA A 321 -8.47 -1.84 2.28
C ALA A 321 -9.28 -1.61 3.58
N ASN A 322 -10.59 -1.37 3.46
CA ASN A 322 -11.46 -0.98 4.58
C ASN A 322 -10.80 0.13 5.41
N ALA A 323 -10.50 1.23 4.71
CA ALA A 323 -9.64 2.29 5.18
C ALA A 323 -10.46 3.57 5.38
N THR A 324 -10.33 4.17 6.56
CA THR A 324 -11.05 5.40 6.92
C THR A 324 -10.10 6.39 7.55
N ALA A 325 -10.02 7.58 6.96
CA ALA A 325 -9.34 8.73 7.56
C ALA A 325 -10.35 9.59 8.35
N LEU A 326 -9.92 10.03 9.53
CA LEU A 326 -10.70 10.81 10.49
C LEU A 326 -9.93 12.10 10.80
N ARG A 327 -10.66 13.22 10.77
CA ARG A 327 -10.14 14.57 11.02
C ARG A 327 -11.04 15.37 11.93
#